data_AF-A0A443P465-F1
#
_entry.id   AF-A0A443P465-F1
#
_cell.length_a   1.000
_cell.length_b   1.000
_cell.length_c   1.000
_cell.angle_alpha   90.00
_cell.angle_beta   90.00
_cell.angle_gamma   90.00
#
_symmetry.space_group_name_H-M   'P 1'
#
loop_
_entity.id
_entity.type
_entity.pdbx_description
1 polymer ?
#
loop_
_entity_poly.entity_id
_entity_poly.type
_entity_poly.pdbx_seq_one_letter_code
_entity_poly.pdbx_strand_id
1 'polypeptide(L)'
;MFVESIDASSYSNDAEKMFQLIEKFVERIGEANVVQIVTDSAAANVLAGKFLEAKFAHLYWTPCAAHCLDLMLEDIFKIPSLKRAFERAIVVHGFIYNRPTLLNMMRRFTQMKELIKPAKTRFATAFLTLARIHQQKNNLRKMFTSEEWTTSKWAKEQHGKRVAQIMLMPSFWNTVVYALKVSGPLLCVLRLVDGEKKPPMGYIYEAMDRAKEAISNAFGGKEERYNNIFEIIDRRWDVQLHRPLHAAGYFLNPEYFYSNPNIENDNEVMAGLYNCISKLVPIIDVQDKISQELSIYKQAENLFGLPMAIRQRATTAPAAWWAAYGSKTPNLQKFAIKVLSLMCSSSGCERNWSVFEHIHSKKRNRLDQKRLNDLVFVKYNRALKRRYDMRDILDPISLKNIDESNEWLLGRIDRELDEDDEFVFDDDILTWGDVATASGVGENEEESEETDEEDVDGYKSNDEGQDYDLLGVDVEDDC
;
A
#
# COMPACT_ATOMS: atom_id res chain seq x y z
N MET A 1 12.47 8.19 -17.45
CA MET A 1 12.06 7.66 -18.77
C MET A 1 11.58 6.23 -18.54
N PHE A 2 10.51 5.81 -19.19
CA PHE A 2 10.09 4.41 -19.17
C PHE A 2 10.76 3.65 -20.30
N VAL A 3 11.24 2.45 -19.99
CA VAL A 3 12.07 1.65 -20.91
C VAL A 3 11.24 0.59 -21.63
N GLU A 4 10.58 -0.32 -20.91
CA GLU A 4 9.79 -1.39 -21.51
C GLU A 4 8.77 -2.02 -20.55
N SER A 5 7.87 -2.83 -21.11
CA SER A 5 6.94 -3.69 -20.40
C SER A 5 6.98 -5.11 -20.96
N ILE A 6 6.84 -6.10 -20.08
CA ILE A 6 6.85 -7.52 -20.41
C ILE A 6 5.62 -8.16 -19.78
N ASP A 7 4.90 -8.99 -20.55
CA ASP A 7 3.84 -9.83 -19.98
C ASP A 7 4.48 -11.05 -19.31
N ALA A 8 4.44 -11.05 -17.98
CA ALA A 8 4.94 -12.12 -17.13
C ALA A 8 3.81 -12.92 -16.45
N SER A 9 2.56 -12.77 -16.89
CA SER A 9 1.39 -13.33 -16.18
C SER A 9 1.45 -14.85 -15.99
N SER A 10 2.09 -15.59 -16.90
CA SER A 10 2.22 -17.05 -16.83
C SER A 10 3.35 -17.54 -15.93
N TYR A 11 4.20 -16.65 -15.41
CA TYR A 11 5.37 -17.00 -14.60
C TYR A 11 5.74 -15.95 -13.54
N SER A 12 4.82 -15.05 -13.18
CA SER A 12 5.04 -14.01 -12.17
C SER A 12 5.34 -14.55 -10.78
N ASN A 13 4.96 -15.80 -10.52
CA ASN A 13 5.20 -16.51 -9.26
C ASN A 13 6.49 -17.35 -9.28
N ASP A 14 7.23 -17.34 -10.40
CA ASP A 14 8.48 -18.09 -10.60
C ASP A 14 9.67 -17.13 -10.44
N ALA A 15 10.39 -17.28 -9.32
CA ALA A 15 11.52 -16.42 -8.99
C ALA A 15 12.66 -16.50 -10.01
N GLU A 16 12.91 -17.66 -10.60
CA GLU A 16 14.02 -17.87 -11.53
C GLU A 16 13.73 -17.17 -12.86
N LYS A 17 12.49 -17.29 -13.36
CA LYS A 17 12.08 -16.57 -14.57
C LYS A 17 12.07 -15.05 -14.36
N MET A 18 11.60 -14.59 -13.21
CA MET A 18 11.65 -13.16 -12.86
C MET A 18 13.11 -12.66 -12.80
N PHE A 19 14.01 -13.44 -12.18
CA PHE A 19 15.44 -13.15 -12.17
C PHE A 19 16.01 -13.04 -13.59
N GLN A 20 15.78 -14.03 -14.46
CA GLN A 20 16.29 -14.05 -15.83
C GLN A 20 15.82 -12.85 -16.67
N LEU A 21 14.58 -12.39 -16.46
CA LEU A 21 14.08 -11.18 -17.14
C LEU A 21 14.85 -9.94 -16.71
N ILE A 22 15.01 -9.76 -15.40
CA ILE A 22 15.67 -8.58 -14.84
C ILE A 22 17.17 -8.62 -15.14
N GLU A 23 17.79 -9.78 -15.08
CA GLU A 23 19.18 -10.03 -15.46
C GLU A 23 19.47 -9.57 -16.89
N LYS A 24 18.67 -10.04 -17.87
CA LYS A 24 18.79 -9.61 -19.27
C LYS A 24 18.64 -8.10 -19.42
N PHE A 25 17.77 -7.48 -18.62
CA PHE A 25 17.62 -6.03 -18.59
C PHE A 25 18.89 -5.33 -18.09
N VAL A 26 19.45 -5.78 -16.97
CA VAL A 26 20.68 -5.23 -16.38
C VAL A 26 21.86 -5.36 -17.35
N GLU A 27 22.04 -6.54 -17.95
CA GLU A 27 23.10 -6.79 -18.93
C GLU A 27 22.99 -5.87 -20.15
N ARG A 28 21.77 -5.67 -20.67
CA ARG A 28 21.52 -4.78 -21.81
C ARG A 28 21.80 -3.31 -21.50
N ILE A 29 21.40 -2.83 -20.32
CA ILE A 29 21.65 -1.44 -19.88
C ILE A 29 23.12 -1.24 -19.49
N GLY A 30 23.80 -2.32 -19.14
CA GLY A 30 25.15 -2.32 -18.61
C GLY A 30 25.13 -2.23 -17.09
N GLU A 31 25.78 -3.18 -16.44
CA GLU A 31 25.79 -3.34 -14.97
C GLU A 31 26.18 -2.06 -14.23
N ALA A 32 27.18 -1.33 -14.72
CA ALA A 32 27.67 -0.09 -14.11
C ALA A 32 26.61 1.05 -14.09
N ASN A 33 25.57 0.94 -14.92
CA ASN A 33 24.51 1.94 -15.06
C ASN A 33 23.28 1.63 -14.18
N VAL A 34 23.23 0.45 -13.55
CA VAL A 34 22.13 0.05 -12.67
C VAL A 34 22.61 -0.02 -11.22
N VAL A 35 22.02 0.80 -10.36
CA VAL A 35 22.41 0.92 -8.94
C VAL A 35 21.45 0.17 -8.01
N GLN A 36 20.16 0.18 -8.35
CA GLN A 36 19.11 -0.33 -7.48
C GLN A 36 17.96 -0.89 -8.32
N ILE A 37 17.36 -1.98 -7.83
CA ILE A 37 16.12 -2.57 -8.35
C ILE A 37 15.09 -2.59 -7.23
N VAL A 38 13.90 -2.07 -7.54
CA VAL A 38 12.79 -1.96 -6.59
C VAL A 38 11.62 -2.81 -7.09
N THR A 39 11.18 -3.77 -6.27
CA THR A 39 10.03 -4.64 -6.55
C THR A 39 9.08 -4.66 -5.36
N ASP A 40 7.85 -5.16 -5.54
CA ASP A 40 7.02 -5.50 -4.38
C ASP A 40 7.66 -6.64 -3.55
N SER A 41 7.03 -6.92 -2.40
CA SER A 41 7.50 -7.91 -1.43
C SER A 41 6.93 -9.32 -1.68
N ALA A 42 6.40 -9.59 -2.88
CA ALA A 42 5.95 -10.94 -3.23
C ALA A 42 7.12 -11.93 -3.16
N ALA A 43 6.86 -13.16 -2.70
CA ALA A 43 7.92 -14.14 -2.42
C ALA A 43 8.84 -14.41 -3.63
N ALA A 44 8.28 -14.48 -4.84
CA ALA A 44 9.04 -14.67 -6.08
C ALA A 44 9.98 -13.49 -6.36
N ASN A 45 9.50 -12.26 -6.18
CA ASN A 45 10.29 -11.03 -6.38
C ASN A 45 11.40 -10.89 -5.33
N VAL A 46 11.12 -11.25 -4.07
CA VAL A 46 12.13 -11.28 -3.00
C VAL A 46 13.24 -12.26 -3.33
N LEU A 47 12.90 -13.46 -3.79
CA LEU A 47 13.91 -14.47 -4.15
C LEU A 47 14.70 -14.07 -5.40
N ALA A 48 14.03 -13.54 -6.43
CA ALA A 48 14.68 -12.98 -7.62
C ALA A 48 15.63 -11.83 -7.26
N GLY A 49 15.22 -10.95 -6.35
CA GLY A 49 16.04 -9.87 -5.79
C GLY A 49 17.33 -10.38 -5.15
N LYS A 50 17.24 -11.44 -4.35
CA LYS A 50 18.41 -12.10 -3.75
C LYS A 50 19.35 -12.68 -4.80
N PHE A 51 18.82 -13.32 -5.85
CA PHE A 51 19.64 -13.81 -6.96
C PHE A 51 20.36 -12.67 -7.69
N LEU A 52 19.70 -11.53 -7.90
CA LEU A 52 20.31 -10.34 -8.51
C LEU A 52 21.46 -9.79 -7.67
N GLU A 53 21.29 -9.67 -6.35
CA GLU A 53 22.36 -9.19 -5.47
C GLU A 53 23.54 -10.18 -5.37
N ALA A 54 23.27 -11.48 -5.52
CA ALA A 54 24.31 -12.51 -5.57
C ALA A 54 25.11 -12.46 -6.88
N LYS A 55 24.46 -12.21 -8.02
CA LYS A 55 25.12 -12.09 -9.32
C LYS A 55 25.85 -10.75 -9.49
N PHE A 56 25.24 -9.66 -9.06
CA PHE A 56 25.76 -8.29 -9.25
C PHE A 56 26.12 -7.66 -7.90
N ALA A 57 27.39 -7.77 -7.51
CA ALA A 57 27.86 -7.36 -6.18
C ALA A 57 27.61 -5.88 -5.85
N HIS A 58 27.63 -4.98 -6.85
CA HIS A 58 27.39 -3.54 -6.69
C HIS A 58 25.90 -3.14 -6.68
N LEU A 59 25.01 -4.08 -6.97
CA LEU A 59 23.58 -3.82 -7.14
C LEU A 59 22.84 -3.97 -5.81
N TYR A 60 21.92 -3.05 -5.54
CA TYR A 60 20.95 -3.22 -4.46
C TYR A 60 19.62 -3.75 -4.99
N TRP A 61 19.07 -4.75 -4.32
CA TRP A 61 17.64 -5.01 -4.37
C TRP A 61 16.99 -4.43 -3.12
N THR A 62 15.88 -3.72 -3.30
CA THR A 62 15.09 -3.17 -2.18
C THR A 62 13.61 -3.44 -2.41
N PRO A 63 12.85 -3.83 -1.38
CA PRO A 63 11.41 -3.90 -1.51
C PRO A 63 10.78 -2.51 -1.62
N CYS A 64 9.62 -2.47 -2.24
CA CYS A 64 8.84 -1.26 -2.46
C CYS A 64 8.33 -0.70 -1.12
N ALA A 65 8.80 0.49 -0.76
CA ALA A 65 8.41 1.19 0.46
C ALA A 65 6.92 1.43 0.56
N ALA A 66 6.28 1.78 -0.55
CA ALA A 66 4.84 2.02 -0.56
C ALA A 66 4.04 0.75 -0.30
N HIS A 67 4.47 -0.37 -0.88
CA HIS A 67 3.88 -1.66 -0.60
C HIS A 67 4.09 -2.06 0.87
N CYS A 68 5.31 -1.90 1.41
CA CYS A 68 5.58 -2.16 2.82
C CYS A 68 4.73 -1.29 3.77
N LEU A 69 4.54 -0.01 3.46
CA LEU A 69 3.67 0.89 4.22
C LEU A 69 2.19 0.49 4.14
N ASP A 70 1.72 0.03 2.98
CA ASP A 70 0.36 -0.49 2.84
C ASP A 70 0.18 -1.77 3.68
N LEU A 71 1.20 -2.65 3.74
CA LEU A 71 1.21 -3.82 4.62
C LEU A 71 1.27 -3.45 6.11
N MET A 72 1.96 -2.37 6.49
CA MET A 72 1.91 -1.85 7.87
C MET A 72 0.49 -1.40 8.22
N LEU A 73 -0.18 -0.67 7.31
CA LEU A 73 -1.58 -0.27 7.49
C LEU A 73 -2.50 -1.48 7.55
N GLU A 74 -2.28 -2.49 6.72
CA GLU A 74 -3.00 -3.77 6.77
C GLU A 74 -2.91 -4.41 8.15
N ASP A 75 -1.69 -4.58 8.67
CA ASP A 75 -1.47 -5.22 9.97
C ASP A 75 -2.12 -4.42 11.11
N ILE A 76 -2.10 -3.09 11.04
CA ILE A 76 -2.83 -2.22 11.99
C ILE A 76 -4.34 -2.47 11.90
N PHE A 77 -4.91 -2.53 10.69
CA PHE A 77 -6.35 -2.79 10.51
C PHE A 77 -6.76 -4.25 10.79
N LYS A 78 -5.82 -5.17 11.02
CA LYS A 78 -6.11 -6.51 11.56
C LYS A 78 -6.38 -6.53 13.07
N ILE A 79 -6.05 -5.46 13.79
CA ILE A 79 -6.38 -5.34 15.21
C ILE A 79 -7.91 -5.44 15.37
N PRO A 80 -8.46 -6.31 16.24
CA PRO A 80 -9.88 -6.64 16.26
C PRO A 80 -10.83 -5.43 16.36
N SER A 81 -10.51 -4.46 17.21
CA SER A 81 -11.32 -3.23 17.34
C SER A 81 -11.32 -2.39 16.06
N LEU A 82 -10.15 -2.22 15.41
CA LEU A 82 -10.00 -1.49 14.16
C LEU A 82 -10.65 -2.21 12.99
N LYS A 83 -10.50 -3.54 12.91
CA LYS A 83 -11.15 -4.40 11.92
C LYS A 83 -12.67 -4.25 12.00
N ARG A 84 -13.25 -4.40 13.19
CA ARG A 84 -14.69 -4.23 13.44
C ARG A 84 -15.18 -2.84 13.06
N ALA A 85 -14.43 -1.79 13.39
CA ALA A 85 -14.78 -0.43 13.00
C ALA A 85 -14.77 -0.23 11.49
N PHE A 86 -13.80 -0.82 10.77
CA PHE A 86 -13.75 -0.76 9.32
C PHE A 86 -14.89 -1.55 8.66
N GLU A 87 -15.21 -2.74 9.15
CA GLU A 87 -16.34 -3.54 8.67
C GLU A 87 -17.67 -2.80 8.87
N ARG A 88 -17.89 -2.18 10.04
CA ARG A 88 -19.04 -1.32 10.32
C ARG A 88 -19.13 -0.14 9.34
N ALA A 89 -18.00 0.46 8.99
CA ALA A 89 -17.96 1.53 7.98
C ALA A 89 -18.32 1.02 6.56
N ILE A 90 -17.90 -0.18 6.18
CA ILE A 90 -18.28 -0.82 4.92
C ILE A 90 -19.79 -1.07 4.88
N VAL A 91 -20.38 -1.58 5.97
CA VAL A 91 -21.83 -1.82 6.09
C VAL A 91 -22.61 -0.51 5.87
N VAL A 92 -22.21 0.56 6.56
CA VAL A 92 -22.84 1.89 6.43
C VAL A 92 -22.74 2.41 4.99
N HIS A 93 -21.55 2.32 4.39
CA HIS A 93 -21.33 2.74 3.01
C HIS A 93 -22.22 1.93 2.05
N GLY A 94 -22.16 0.60 2.10
CA GLY A 94 -22.93 -0.29 1.23
C GLY A 94 -24.43 -0.05 1.36
N PHE A 95 -24.93 0.15 2.58
CA PHE A 95 -26.35 0.42 2.82
C PHE A 95 -26.84 1.68 2.09
N ILE A 96 -26.07 2.77 2.20
CA ILE A 96 -26.40 4.07 1.59
C ILE A 96 -26.25 4.01 0.06
N TYR A 97 -25.13 3.52 -0.45
CA TYR A 97 -24.80 3.61 -1.87
C TYR A 97 -25.59 2.64 -2.75
N ASN A 98 -26.08 1.53 -2.20
CA ASN A 98 -26.93 0.58 -2.93
C ASN A 98 -28.39 1.08 -3.07
N ARG A 99 -28.74 2.22 -2.47
CA ARG A 99 -30.12 2.75 -2.42
C ARG A 99 -30.14 4.18 -2.94
N PRO A 100 -30.52 4.43 -4.22
CA PRO A 100 -30.43 5.76 -4.84
C PRO A 100 -31.12 6.88 -4.06
N THR A 101 -32.30 6.60 -3.50
CA THR A 101 -33.07 7.56 -2.69
C THR A 101 -32.40 7.86 -1.34
N LEU A 102 -31.77 6.86 -0.71
CA LEU A 102 -31.01 7.06 0.53
C LEU A 102 -29.68 7.78 0.28
N LEU A 103 -29.02 7.48 -0.84
CA LEU A 103 -27.85 8.22 -1.31
C LEU A 103 -28.20 9.71 -1.54
N ASN A 104 -29.34 10.00 -2.17
CA ASN A 104 -29.82 11.38 -2.35
C ASN A 104 -30.17 12.06 -1.02
N MET A 105 -30.69 11.31 -0.04
CA MET A 105 -30.86 11.81 1.33
C MET A 105 -29.51 12.22 1.90
N MET A 106 -28.52 11.31 1.92
CA MET A 106 -27.17 11.60 2.43
C MET A 106 -26.57 12.84 1.77
N ARG A 107 -26.64 12.95 0.44
CA ARG A 107 -26.14 14.10 -0.32
C ARG A 107 -26.73 15.44 0.13
N ARG A 108 -28.01 15.49 0.51
CA ARG A 108 -28.62 16.72 1.04
C ARG A 108 -28.02 17.11 2.39
N PHE A 109 -27.75 16.14 3.26
CA PHE A 109 -27.12 16.40 4.56
C PHE A 109 -25.62 16.71 4.45
N THR A 110 -24.92 16.13 3.47
CA THR A 110 -23.47 16.30 3.30
C THR A 110 -23.07 17.40 2.33
N GLN A 111 -24.03 18.15 1.76
CA GLN A 111 -23.80 19.16 0.72
C GLN A 111 -23.10 18.57 -0.51
N MET A 112 -23.65 17.46 -1.02
CA MET A 112 -23.13 16.70 -2.17
C MET A 112 -21.72 16.10 -1.94
N LYS A 113 -21.21 16.08 -0.71
CA LYS A 113 -19.95 15.42 -0.40
C LYS A 113 -20.17 13.91 -0.30
N GLU A 114 -19.55 13.19 -1.23
CA GLU A 114 -19.56 11.73 -1.27
C GLU A 114 -18.69 11.11 -0.16
N LEU A 115 -19.10 9.93 0.30
CA LEU A 115 -18.24 9.01 1.02
C LEU A 115 -17.27 8.34 0.04
N ILE A 116 -16.17 7.80 0.57
CA ILE A 116 -15.17 7.13 -0.26
C ILE A 116 -15.54 5.65 -0.32
N LYS A 117 -15.58 5.09 -1.54
CA LYS A 117 -15.79 3.66 -1.78
C LYS A 117 -14.64 2.86 -1.16
N PRO A 118 -14.91 1.90 -0.26
CA PRO A 118 -13.89 0.98 0.21
C PRO A 118 -13.32 0.17 -0.96
N ALA A 119 -11.99 0.12 -1.11
CA ALA A 119 -11.33 -0.72 -2.09
C ALA A 119 -10.59 -1.87 -1.40
N LYS A 120 -10.68 -3.09 -1.95
CA LYS A 120 -10.00 -4.28 -1.42
C LYS A 120 -8.47 -4.23 -1.58
N THR A 121 -7.96 -3.48 -2.57
CA THR A 121 -6.59 -3.65 -3.07
C THR A 121 -5.56 -2.68 -2.51
N ARG A 122 -5.95 -1.71 -1.67
CA ARG A 122 -5.03 -0.78 -0.99
C ARG A 122 -5.55 -0.43 0.40
N PHE A 123 -4.85 -0.82 1.45
CA PHE A 123 -5.26 -0.55 2.84
C PHE A 123 -5.24 0.93 3.20
N ALA A 124 -4.46 1.75 2.48
CA ALA A 124 -4.60 3.21 2.51
C ALA A 124 -6.06 3.69 2.27
N THR A 125 -6.86 2.96 1.49
CA THR A 125 -8.28 3.31 1.24
C THR A 125 -9.18 3.04 2.43
N ALA A 126 -8.81 2.12 3.33
CA ALA A 126 -9.53 1.89 4.58
C ALA A 126 -9.48 3.15 5.46
N PHE A 127 -8.28 3.72 5.62
CA PHE A 127 -8.11 5.01 6.28
C PHE A 127 -8.92 6.11 5.61
N LEU A 128 -8.83 6.26 4.28
CA LEU A 128 -9.55 7.32 3.57
C LEU A 128 -11.07 7.20 3.76
N THR A 129 -11.59 5.98 3.73
CA THR A 129 -13.01 5.68 4.01
C THR A 129 -13.39 6.17 5.41
N LEU A 130 -12.65 5.75 6.44
CA LEU A 130 -12.89 6.16 7.82
C LEU A 130 -12.73 7.68 8.00
N ALA A 131 -11.74 8.29 7.36
CA ALA A 131 -11.47 9.73 7.41
C ALA A 131 -12.64 10.51 6.81
N ARG A 132 -13.18 10.06 5.67
CA ARG A 132 -14.32 10.71 5.03
C ARG A 132 -15.60 10.56 5.85
N ILE A 133 -15.85 9.37 6.39
CA ILE A 133 -16.99 9.14 7.30
C ILE A 133 -16.87 10.02 8.54
N HIS A 134 -15.68 10.13 9.14
CA HIS A 134 -15.42 11.00 10.28
C HIS A 134 -15.63 12.49 9.95
N GLN A 135 -15.17 12.95 8.79
CA GLN A 135 -15.43 14.33 8.32
C GLN A 135 -16.92 14.62 8.18
N GLN A 136 -17.73 13.62 7.82
CA GLN A 136 -19.18 13.75 7.71
C GLN A 136 -19.93 13.33 8.98
N LYS A 137 -19.25 13.03 10.09
CA LYS A 137 -19.86 12.52 11.34
C LYS A 137 -21.12 13.26 11.76
N ASN A 138 -21.04 14.59 11.87
CA ASN A 138 -22.18 15.40 12.32
C ASN A 138 -23.33 15.40 11.32
N ASN A 139 -23.03 15.40 10.02
CA ASN A 139 -24.04 15.39 8.96
C ASN A 139 -24.73 14.01 8.87
N LEU A 140 -23.95 12.93 8.96
CA LEU A 140 -24.47 11.57 8.99
C LEU A 140 -25.34 11.35 10.24
N ARG A 141 -24.87 11.75 11.43
CA ARG A 141 -25.69 11.66 12.65
C ARG A 141 -27.00 12.43 12.51
N LYS A 142 -26.96 13.66 11.98
CA LYS A 142 -28.17 14.45 11.70
C LYS A 142 -29.12 13.75 10.73
N MET A 143 -28.59 13.11 9.68
CA MET A 143 -29.40 12.34 8.74
C MET A 143 -30.13 11.20 9.44
N PHE A 144 -29.42 10.36 10.20
CA PHE A 144 -29.98 9.20 10.91
C PHE A 144 -30.89 9.56 12.09
N THR A 145 -30.92 10.83 12.53
CA THR A 145 -31.86 11.33 13.54
C THR A 145 -32.91 12.28 12.94
N SER A 146 -32.94 12.47 11.62
CA SER A 146 -33.87 13.40 10.98
C SER A 146 -35.27 12.80 10.87
N GLU A 147 -36.28 13.66 10.83
CA GLU A 147 -37.66 13.25 10.55
C GLU A 147 -37.77 12.51 9.21
N GLU A 148 -36.99 12.93 8.22
CA GLU A 148 -36.96 12.29 6.92
C GLU A 148 -36.43 10.86 6.99
N TRP A 149 -35.47 10.56 7.85
CA TRP A 149 -35.03 9.20 8.11
C TRP A 149 -36.06 8.42 8.91
N THR A 150 -36.54 8.95 10.04
CA THR A 150 -37.42 8.21 10.96
C THR A 150 -38.77 7.86 10.35
N THR A 151 -39.27 8.66 9.41
CA THR A 151 -40.50 8.38 8.66
C THR A 151 -40.28 7.51 7.42
N SER A 152 -39.02 7.29 7.01
CA SER A 152 -38.69 6.50 5.82
C SER A 152 -38.95 5.00 6.01
N LYS A 153 -39.07 4.28 4.89
CA LYS A 153 -39.12 2.80 4.91
C LYS A 153 -37.83 2.16 5.44
N TRP A 154 -36.66 2.79 5.24
CA TRP A 154 -35.37 2.24 5.63
C TRP A 154 -35.19 2.19 7.14
N ALA A 155 -35.75 3.14 7.89
CA ALA A 155 -35.68 3.12 9.34
C ALA A 155 -36.43 1.94 9.97
N LYS A 156 -37.37 1.33 9.24
CA LYS A 156 -38.13 0.15 9.67
C LYS A 156 -37.42 -1.17 9.31
N GLU A 157 -36.56 -1.17 8.30
CA GLU A 157 -35.77 -2.34 7.89
C GLU A 157 -34.74 -2.71 8.97
N GLN A 158 -34.55 -4.01 9.23
CA GLN A 158 -33.58 -4.49 10.22
C GLN A 158 -32.16 -3.96 9.94
N HIS A 159 -31.75 -4.00 8.67
CA HIS A 159 -30.44 -3.50 8.27
C HIS A 159 -30.31 -1.96 8.42
N GLY A 160 -31.41 -1.22 8.25
CA GLY A 160 -31.43 0.22 8.49
C GLY A 160 -31.34 0.59 9.97
N LYS A 161 -31.98 -0.17 10.86
CA LYS A 161 -31.81 -0.03 12.32
C LYS A 161 -30.35 -0.25 12.72
N ARG A 162 -29.71 -1.30 12.19
CA ARG A 162 -28.29 -1.60 12.42
C ARG A 162 -27.37 -0.46 11.98
N VAL A 163 -27.57 0.09 10.77
CA VAL A 163 -26.76 1.22 10.28
C VAL A 163 -26.95 2.47 11.14
N ALA A 164 -28.20 2.77 11.55
CA ALA A 164 -28.47 3.89 12.45
C ALA A 164 -27.78 3.69 13.81
N GLN A 165 -27.82 2.49 14.37
CA GLN A 165 -27.13 2.15 15.62
C GLN A 165 -25.62 2.39 15.50
N ILE A 166 -24.98 1.89 14.43
CA ILE A 166 -23.54 2.12 14.19
C ILE A 166 -23.22 3.62 14.16
N MET A 167 -24.03 4.42 13.48
CA MET A 167 -23.81 5.87 13.35
C MET A 167 -24.03 6.65 14.65
N LEU A 168 -24.85 6.12 15.56
CA LEU A 168 -25.10 6.73 16.87
C LEU A 168 -24.19 6.20 17.97
N MET A 169 -23.52 5.06 17.75
CA MET A 169 -22.64 4.39 18.69
C MET A 169 -21.38 5.21 19.02
N PRO A 170 -21.17 5.64 20.28
CA PRO A 170 -19.98 6.41 20.65
C PRO A 170 -18.66 5.65 20.48
N SER A 171 -18.65 4.36 20.82
CA SER A 171 -17.46 3.49 20.71
C SER A 171 -16.96 3.40 19.27
N PHE A 172 -17.86 3.28 18.28
CA PHE A 172 -17.49 3.35 16.86
C PHE A 172 -16.69 4.60 16.53
N TRP A 173 -17.18 5.78 16.92
CA TRP A 173 -16.50 7.04 16.63
C TRP A 173 -15.17 7.18 17.39
N ASN A 174 -15.07 6.67 18.61
CA ASN A 174 -13.82 6.67 19.37
C ASN A 174 -12.76 5.80 18.66
N THR A 175 -13.14 4.61 18.20
CA THR A 175 -12.28 3.71 17.43
C THR A 175 -11.88 4.31 16.08
N VAL A 176 -12.80 5.00 15.39
CA VAL A 176 -12.49 5.75 14.16
C VAL A 176 -11.43 6.82 14.44
N VAL A 177 -11.57 7.61 15.51
CA VAL A 177 -10.57 8.63 15.87
C VAL A 177 -9.22 8.00 16.19
N TYR A 178 -9.22 6.88 16.92
CA TYR A 178 -8.00 6.11 17.19
C TYR A 178 -7.33 5.66 15.90
N ALA A 179 -8.09 5.03 14.98
CA ALA A 179 -7.61 4.61 13.67
C ALA A 179 -6.95 5.77 12.91
N LEU A 180 -7.59 6.94 12.89
CA LEU A 180 -7.09 8.11 12.17
C LEU A 180 -5.78 8.66 12.76
N LYS A 181 -5.64 8.63 14.08
CA LYS A 181 -4.42 9.07 14.77
C LYS A 181 -3.23 8.17 14.47
N VAL A 182 -3.44 6.85 14.41
CA VAL A 182 -2.34 5.88 14.19
C VAL A 182 -1.92 5.80 12.73
N SER A 183 -2.86 5.88 11.79
CA SER A 183 -2.58 5.68 10.36
C SER A 183 -2.32 6.98 9.59
N GLY A 184 -2.77 8.13 10.08
CA GLY A 184 -2.54 9.43 9.45
C GLY A 184 -1.06 9.74 9.20
N PRO A 185 -0.16 9.59 10.19
CA PRO A 185 1.27 9.80 10.01
C PRO A 185 1.90 8.84 8.98
N LEU A 186 1.56 7.55 9.02
CA LEU A 186 2.03 6.56 8.03
C LEU A 186 1.57 6.89 6.61
N LEU A 187 0.35 7.46 6.46
CA LEU A 187 -0.15 7.92 5.18
C LEU A 187 0.67 9.10 4.62
N CYS A 188 1.19 9.98 5.48
CA CYS A 188 2.11 11.04 5.06
C CYS A 188 3.42 10.46 4.52
N VAL A 189 3.96 9.42 5.15
CA VAL A 189 5.14 8.70 4.63
C VAL A 189 4.82 8.01 3.31
N LEU A 190 3.65 7.37 3.20
CA LEU A 190 3.21 6.74 1.96
C LEU A 190 3.19 7.75 0.80
N ARG A 191 2.62 8.94 1.03
CA ARG A 191 2.64 10.03 0.04
C ARG A 191 4.04 10.52 -0.31
N LEU A 192 4.97 10.50 0.64
CA LEU A 192 6.35 10.89 0.39
C LEU A 192 7.03 9.88 -0.56
N VAL A 193 6.96 8.59 -0.25
CA VAL A 193 7.68 7.55 -1.00
C VAL A 193 7.08 7.27 -2.37
N ASP A 194 5.78 7.52 -2.51
CA ASP A 194 5.06 7.39 -3.77
C ASP A 194 5.03 8.67 -4.62
N GLY A 195 5.59 9.76 -4.08
CA GLY A 195 5.74 11.02 -4.79
C GLY A 195 6.80 10.91 -5.88
N GLU A 196 6.46 11.31 -7.11
CA GLU A 196 7.39 11.23 -8.25
C GLU A 196 8.24 12.51 -8.43
N LYS A 197 8.05 13.53 -7.57
CA LYS A 197 8.67 14.86 -7.74
C LYS A 197 10.08 14.95 -7.17
N LYS A 198 10.32 14.33 -6.03
CA LYS A 198 11.63 14.31 -5.36
C LYS A 198 11.96 12.88 -4.95
N PRO A 199 13.18 12.40 -5.21
CA PRO A 199 13.59 11.08 -4.76
C PRO A 199 13.48 10.95 -3.23
N PRO A 200 12.76 9.94 -2.70
CA PRO A 200 12.49 9.83 -1.27
C PRO A 200 13.65 9.24 -0.45
N MET A 201 14.72 8.76 -1.08
CA MET A 201 15.81 8.04 -0.39
C MET A 201 16.44 8.85 0.76
N GLY A 202 16.59 10.16 0.58
CA GLY A 202 17.12 11.05 1.62
C GLY A 202 16.12 11.45 2.72
N TYR A 203 14.88 10.98 2.65
CA TYR A 203 13.76 11.48 3.46
C TYR A 203 13.02 10.38 4.24
N ILE A 204 12.96 9.16 3.70
CA ILE A 204 12.12 8.09 4.24
C ILE A 204 12.46 7.71 5.68
N TYR A 205 13.73 7.68 6.06
CA TYR A 205 14.18 7.33 7.41
C TYR A 205 13.59 8.30 8.44
N GLU A 206 13.92 9.58 8.33
CA GLU A 206 13.37 10.65 9.17
C GLU A 206 11.83 10.69 9.14
N ALA A 207 11.23 10.44 7.96
CA ALA A 207 9.77 10.45 7.83
C ALA A 207 9.11 9.34 8.66
N MET A 208 9.75 8.17 8.78
CA MET A 208 9.28 7.09 9.65
C MET A 208 9.44 7.44 11.14
N ASP A 209 10.57 8.03 11.54
CA ASP A 209 10.78 8.50 12.91
C ASP A 209 9.74 9.54 13.30
N ARG A 210 9.54 10.56 12.47
CA ARG A 210 8.49 11.57 12.67
C ARG A 210 7.09 10.98 12.66
N ALA A 211 6.85 9.90 11.92
CA ALA A 211 5.57 9.21 11.95
C ALA A 211 5.33 8.56 13.33
N LYS A 212 6.33 7.88 13.89
CA LYS A 212 6.26 7.33 15.25
C LYS A 212 6.09 8.43 16.29
N GLU A 213 6.87 9.51 16.21
CA GLU A 213 6.73 10.67 17.10
C GLU A 213 5.32 11.28 17.05
N ALA A 214 4.77 11.47 15.84
CA ALA A 214 3.42 12.01 15.66
C ALA A 214 2.35 11.10 16.26
N ILE A 215 2.50 9.78 16.15
CA ILE A 215 1.60 8.81 16.80
C ILE A 215 1.70 8.93 18.32
N SER A 216 2.92 8.90 18.88
CA SER A 216 3.14 9.02 20.34
C SER A 216 2.54 10.32 20.89
N ASN A 217 2.80 11.44 20.21
CA ASN A 217 2.27 12.76 20.57
C ASN A 217 0.75 12.81 20.50
N ALA A 218 0.11 12.13 19.54
CA ALA A 218 -1.35 12.07 19.42
C ALA A 218 -2.04 11.38 20.63
N PHE A 219 -1.27 10.64 21.43
CA PHE A 219 -1.71 9.99 22.67
C PHE A 219 -1.03 10.55 23.93
N GLY A 220 -0.34 11.70 23.81
CA GLY A 220 0.31 12.37 24.94
C GLY A 220 1.43 11.55 25.58
N GLY A 221 2.16 10.77 24.78
CA GLY A 221 3.29 9.96 25.25
C GLY A 221 2.89 8.66 25.98
N LYS A 222 1.59 8.37 26.15
CA LYS A 222 1.11 7.16 26.85
C LYS A 222 1.34 5.89 26.03
N GLU A 223 2.47 5.23 26.27
CA GLU A 223 2.95 4.05 25.53
C GLU A 223 1.90 2.94 25.43
N GLU A 224 1.16 2.68 26.50
CA GLU A 224 0.05 1.70 26.57
C GLU A 224 -0.97 1.83 25.42
N ARG A 225 -1.10 3.01 24.81
CA ARG A 225 -2.06 3.29 23.73
C ARG A 225 -1.53 3.04 22.32
N TYR A 226 -0.21 3.00 22.14
CA TYR A 226 0.42 2.90 20.82
C TYR A 226 1.54 1.87 20.73
N ASN A 227 1.91 1.20 21.82
CA ASN A 227 3.02 0.23 21.81
C ASN A 227 2.80 -0.90 20.80
N ASN A 228 1.61 -1.50 20.76
CA ASN A 228 1.26 -2.52 19.75
C ASN A 228 1.38 -1.97 18.31
N ILE A 229 1.08 -0.68 18.10
CA ILE A 229 1.26 -0.04 16.78
C ILE A 229 2.75 0.09 16.44
N PHE A 230 3.58 0.46 17.41
CA PHE A 230 5.04 0.53 17.22
C PHE A 230 5.63 -0.84 16.94
N GLU A 231 5.22 -1.89 17.64
CA GLU A 231 5.65 -3.25 17.36
C GLU A 231 5.35 -3.69 15.92
N ILE A 232 4.17 -3.33 15.38
CA ILE A 232 3.81 -3.59 13.98
C ILE A 232 4.73 -2.81 13.02
N ILE A 233 4.93 -1.51 13.28
CA ILE A 233 5.78 -0.64 12.47
C ILE A 233 7.22 -1.14 12.46
N ASP A 234 7.78 -1.39 13.63
CA ASP A 234 9.19 -1.78 13.83
C ASP A 234 9.45 -3.15 13.19
N ARG A 235 8.56 -4.12 13.40
CA ARG A 235 8.65 -5.43 12.74
C ARG A 235 8.70 -5.30 11.22
N ARG A 236 7.85 -4.46 10.62
CA ARG A 236 7.81 -4.27 9.16
C ARG A 236 8.99 -3.43 8.67
N TRP A 237 9.45 -2.46 9.46
CA TRP A 237 10.63 -1.66 9.19
C TRP A 237 11.86 -2.57 9.15
N ASP A 238 12.16 -3.28 10.23
CA ASP A 238 13.38 -4.07 10.39
C ASP A 238 13.44 -5.26 9.43
N VAL A 239 12.33 -6.00 9.31
CA VAL A 239 12.32 -7.26 8.54
C VAL A 239 12.17 -7.01 7.05
N GLN A 240 11.41 -6.00 6.64
CA GLN A 240 11.02 -5.81 5.25
C GLN A 240 11.61 -4.55 4.64
N LEU A 241 11.32 -3.37 5.20
CA LEU A 241 11.57 -2.11 4.52
C LEU A 241 13.01 -1.60 4.64
N HIS A 242 13.54 -1.52 5.86
CA HIS A 242 14.81 -0.85 6.14
C HIS A 242 15.96 -1.52 5.40
N ARG A 243 16.82 -0.69 4.81
CA ARG A 243 18.01 -1.10 4.06
C ARG A 243 19.10 -0.05 4.29
N PRO A 244 20.39 -0.42 4.17
CA PRO A 244 21.51 0.51 4.31
C PRO A 244 21.35 1.80 3.48
N LEU A 245 20.71 1.72 2.31
CA LEU A 245 20.44 2.88 1.45
C LEU A 245 19.58 3.95 2.13
N HIS A 246 18.61 3.56 2.95
CA HIS A 246 17.75 4.50 3.69
C HIS A 246 18.55 5.26 4.76
N ALA A 247 19.39 4.54 5.51
CA ALA A 247 20.33 5.12 6.48
C ALA A 247 21.37 6.05 5.82
N ALA A 248 22.00 5.59 4.73
CA ALA A 248 22.95 6.41 3.97
C ALA A 248 22.28 7.66 3.40
N GLY A 249 21.07 7.54 2.85
CA GLY A 249 20.29 8.66 2.36
C GLY A 249 19.97 9.68 3.45
N TYR A 250 19.62 9.22 4.65
CA TYR A 250 19.39 10.07 5.82
C TYR A 250 20.62 10.87 6.21
N PHE A 251 21.76 10.20 6.38
CA PHE A 251 23.05 10.83 6.71
C PHE A 251 23.47 11.87 5.67
N LEU A 252 23.26 11.58 4.39
CA LEU A 252 23.65 12.45 3.30
C LEU A 252 22.67 13.60 3.07
N ASN A 253 21.52 13.64 3.74
CA ASN A 253 20.60 14.77 3.65
C ASN A 253 21.12 15.94 4.51
N PRO A 254 21.52 17.08 3.90
CA PRO A 254 22.11 18.19 4.65
C PRO A 254 21.09 18.89 5.56
N GLU A 255 19.78 18.78 5.29
CA GLU A 255 18.78 19.29 6.24
C GLU A 255 18.90 18.55 7.57
N TYR A 256 18.86 17.23 7.52
CA TYR A 256 18.80 16.39 8.72
C TYR A 256 20.16 16.28 9.40
N PHE A 257 21.21 15.98 8.64
CA PHE A 257 22.57 15.84 9.17
C PHE A 257 23.01 17.04 10.02
N TYR A 258 22.79 18.26 9.52
CA TYR A 258 23.21 19.46 10.25
C TYR A 258 22.18 19.95 11.27
N SER A 259 20.93 19.49 11.22
CA SER A 259 19.91 19.84 12.23
C SER A 259 19.96 18.92 13.46
N ASN A 260 20.43 17.68 13.30
CA ASN A 260 20.46 16.68 14.35
C ASN A 260 21.92 16.26 14.64
N PRO A 261 22.52 16.76 15.74
CA PRO A 261 23.93 16.47 16.06
C PRO A 261 24.18 15.01 16.43
N ASN A 262 23.14 14.22 16.68
CA ASN A 262 23.28 12.82 17.11
C ASN A 262 23.37 11.82 15.95
N ILE A 263 23.13 12.25 14.71
CA ILE A 263 23.14 11.35 13.53
C ILE A 263 24.48 10.62 13.39
N GLU A 264 25.59 11.29 13.68
CA GLU A 264 26.93 10.68 13.60
C GLU A 264 27.19 9.64 14.69
N ASN A 265 26.45 9.69 15.81
CA ASN A 265 26.57 8.74 16.91
C ASN A 265 25.60 7.56 16.78
N ASP A 266 24.72 7.58 15.78
CA ASP A 266 23.77 6.51 15.53
C ASP A 266 24.47 5.35 14.81
N ASN A 267 24.52 4.19 15.48
CA ASN A 267 25.18 3.00 14.97
C ASN A 267 24.52 2.43 13.71
N GLU A 268 23.19 2.47 13.62
CA GLU A 268 22.45 1.97 12.44
C GLU A 268 22.74 2.86 11.24
N VAL A 269 22.69 4.18 11.43
CA VAL A 269 22.92 5.15 10.36
C VAL A 269 24.35 5.06 9.83
N MET A 270 25.34 5.02 10.74
CA MET A 270 26.75 4.93 10.36
C MET A 270 27.09 3.59 9.71
N ALA A 271 26.57 2.47 10.24
CA ALA A 271 26.74 1.16 9.60
C ALA A 271 26.11 1.14 8.20
N GLY A 272 24.91 1.70 8.05
CA GLY A 272 24.22 1.82 6.76
C GLY A 272 25.02 2.62 5.74
N LEU A 273 25.60 3.76 6.15
CA LEU A 273 26.47 4.59 5.31
C LEU A 273 27.68 3.80 4.79
N TYR A 274 28.47 3.20 5.68
CA TYR A 274 29.68 2.48 5.28
C TYR A 274 29.39 1.21 4.47
N ASN A 275 28.30 0.51 4.77
CA ASN A 275 27.84 -0.61 3.95
C ASN A 275 27.53 -0.16 2.51
N CYS A 276 26.89 1.00 2.34
CA CYS A 276 26.63 1.56 1.01
C CYS A 276 27.91 1.99 0.29
N ILE A 277 28.86 2.60 1.00
CA ILE A 277 30.16 2.98 0.41
C ILE A 277 30.88 1.72 -0.08
N SER A 278 31.02 0.72 0.78
CA SER A 278 31.69 -0.54 0.45
C SER A 278 31.05 -1.25 -0.75
N LYS A 279 29.72 -1.31 -0.78
CA LYS A 279 28.97 -2.01 -1.85
C LYS A 279 28.94 -1.23 -3.18
N LEU A 280 28.76 0.09 -3.16
CA LEU A 280 28.61 0.91 -4.38
C LEU A 280 29.93 1.41 -4.97
N VAL A 281 31.02 1.34 -4.22
CA VAL A 281 32.34 1.86 -4.60
C VAL A 281 33.36 0.73 -4.50
N PRO A 282 33.57 -0.06 -5.57
CA PRO A 282 34.45 -1.23 -5.51
C PRO A 282 35.94 -0.89 -5.37
N ILE A 283 36.34 0.35 -5.69
CA ILE A 283 37.74 0.78 -5.66
C ILE A 283 38.09 1.27 -4.25
N ILE A 284 38.94 0.53 -3.54
CA ILE A 284 39.35 0.80 -2.15
C ILE A 284 39.94 2.21 -2.00
N ASP A 285 40.85 2.63 -2.89
CA ASP A 285 41.42 3.99 -2.87
C ASP A 285 40.35 5.10 -2.94
N VAL A 286 39.21 4.83 -3.60
CA VAL A 286 38.09 5.77 -3.67
C VAL A 286 37.28 5.74 -2.38
N GLN A 287 37.12 4.57 -1.74
CA GLN A 287 36.50 4.48 -0.42
C GLN A 287 37.30 5.29 0.63
N ASP A 288 38.62 5.18 0.63
CA ASP A 288 39.49 5.94 1.55
C ASP A 288 39.38 7.46 1.32
N LYS A 289 39.32 7.88 0.05
CA LYS A 289 39.06 9.28 -0.30
C LYS A 289 37.68 9.73 0.17
N ILE A 290 36.64 8.91 0.01
CA ILE A 290 35.29 9.21 0.53
C ILE A 290 35.33 9.39 2.05
N SER A 291 36.03 8.52 2.77
CA SER A 291 36.21 8.62 4.23
C SER A 291 36.88 9.94 4.65
N GLN A 292 37.90 10.39 3.92
CA GLN A 292 38.54 11.70 4.16
C GLN A 292 37.59 12.86 3.85
N GLU A 293 36.87 12.77 2.73
CA GLU A 293 35.92 13.79 2.29
C GLU A 293 34.68 13.87 3.21
N LEU A 294 34.30 12.79 3.89
CA LEU A 294 33.24 12.79 4.89
C LEU A 294 33.56 13.74 6.04
N SER A 295 34.81 13.82 6.48
CA SER A 295 35.22 14.77 7.54
C SER A 295 34.97 16.23 7.12
N ILE A 296 35.26 16.57 5.86
CA ILE A 296 35.02 17.91 5.29
C ILE A 296 33.52 18.24 5.30
N TYR A 297 32.68 17.27 4.92
CA TYR A 297 31.22 17.42 5.00
C TYR A 297 30.76 17.61 6.44
N LYS A 298 31.17 16.74 7.36
CA LYS A 298 30.76 16.78 8.78
C LYS A 298 31.05 18.13 9.43
N GLN A 299 32.22 18.69 9.15
CA GLN A 299 32.67 19.97 9.71
C GLN A 299 32.10 21.20 8.96
N ALA A 300 31.26 21.00 7.94
CA ALA A 300 30.73 22.04 7.07
C ALA A 300 31.84 22.94 6.48
N GLU A 301 32.98 22.35 6.11
CA GLU A 301 34.10 23.09 5.55
C GLU A 301 33.83 23.55 4.10
N ASN A 302 34.66 24.48 3.63
CA ASN A 302 34.62 24.99 2.26
C ASN A 302 33.23 25.54 1.87
N LEU A 303 32.68 25.05 0.76
CA LEU A 303 31.39 25.52 0.22
C LEU A 303 30.21 25.12 1.11
N PHE A 304 30.34 24.06 1.91
CA PHE A 304 29.25 23.58 2.78
C PHE A 304 28.91 24.55 3.92
N GLY A 305 29.89 25.36 4.34
CA GLY A 305 29.76 26.38 5.38
C GLY A 305 29.37 27.76 4.84
N LEU A 306 29.21 27.93 3.53
CA LEU A 306 28.77 29.22 2.99
C LEU A 306 27.36 29.57 3.50
N PRO A 307 27.09 30.85 3.84
CA PRO A 307 25.77 31.26 4.30
C PRO A 307 24.63 30.89 3.34
N MET A 308 24.89 30.89 2.02
CA MET A 308 23.91 30.46 1.03
C MET A 308 23.65 28.94 1.08
N ALA A 309 24.70 28.14 1.27
CA ALA A 309 24.59 26.68 1.35
C ALA A 309 23.79 26.27 2.59
N ILE A 310 24.06 26.93 3.73
CA ILE A 310 23.34 26.74 5.00
C ILE A 310 21.85 27.04 4.84
N ARG A 311 21.48 28.20 4.27
CA ARG A 311 20.06 28.54 4.01
C ARG A 311 19.38 27.56 3.05
N GLN A 312 20.16 26.92 2.17
CA GLN A 312 19.63 26.02 1.15
C GLN A 312 19.49 24.56 1.59
N ARG A 313 19.99 24.17 2.78
CA ARG A 313 19.95 22.78 3.27
C ARG A 313 18.54 22.19 3.27
N ALA A 314 17.54 22.96 3.75
CA ALA A 314 16.14 22.53 3.83
C ALA A 314 15.27 22.91 2.61
N THR A 315 15.74 23.85 1.78
CA THR A 315 14.93 24.40 0.67
C THR A 315 15.29 23.81 -0.68
N THR A 316 16.48 23.23 -0.82
CA THR A 316 16.98 22.60 -2.04
C THR A 316 16.91 21.09 -1.91
N ALA A 317 16.60 20.38 -3.00
CA ALA A 317 16.64 18.92 -2.99
C ALA A 317 18.08 18.41 -2.70
N PRO A 318 18.28 17.41 -1.82
CA PRO A 318 19.60 16.97 -1.38
C PRO A 318 20.59 16.71 -2.51
N ALA A 319 20.21 15.95 -3.54
CA ALA A 319 21.08 15.68 -4.68
C ALA A 319 21.51 16.98 -5.42
N ALA A 320 20.61 17.95 -5.55
CA ALA A 320 20.92 19.24 -6.17
C ALA A 320 21.81 20.11 -5.26
N TRP A 321 21.62 20.06 -3.95
CA TRP A 321 22.48 20.72 -2.97
C TRP A 321 23.91 20.16 -3.03
N TRP A 322 24.05 18.84 -3.09
CA TRP A 322 25.34 18.18 -3.29
C TRP A 322 25.99 18.56 -4.62
N ALA A 323 25.22 18.63 -5.71
CA ALA A 323 25.74 19.08 -7.01
C ALA A 323 26.27 20.53 -6.96
N ALA A 324 25.61 21.42 -6.21
CA ALA A 324 26.01 22.82 -6.10
C ALA A 324 27.22 23.05 -5.18
N TYR A 325 27.29 22.33 -4.05
CA TYR A 325 28.25 22.65 -2.97
C TYR A 325 29.32 21.57 -2.73
N GLY A 326 29.17 20.36 -3.30
CA GLY A 326 30.07 19.23 -3.08
C GLY A 326 31.38 19.24 -3.90
N SER A 327 31.72 20.33 -4.59
CA SER A 327 32.85 20.34 -5.55
C SER A 327 34.23 20.10 -4.91
N LYS A 328 34.37 20.37 -3.61
CA LYS A 328 35.60 20.09 -2.84
C LYS A 328 35.68 18.67 -2.30
N THR A 329 34.63 17.89 -2.47
CA THR A 329 34.55 16.47 -2.09
C THR A 329 34.05 15.65 -3.29
N PRO A 330 34.82 15.57 -4.39
CA PRO A 330 34.32 15.04 -5.65
C PRO A 330 33.91 13.55 -5.62
N ASN A 331 34.50 12.73 -4.74
CA ASN A 331 34.15 11.31 -4.64
C ASN A 331 32.86 11.12 -3.83
N LEU A 332 32.78 11.78 -2.68
CA LEU A 332 31.60 11.83 -1.81
C LEU A 332 30.43 12.52 -2.52
N GLN A 333 30.67 13.58 -3.29
CA GLN A 333 29.65 14.26 -4.09
C GLN A 333 28.99 13.28 -5.08
N LYS A 334 29.80 12.53 -5.84
CA LYS A 334 29.28 11.53 -6.79
C LYS A 334 28.51 10.43 -6.07
N PHE A 335 29.03 9.95 -4.95
CA PHE A 335 28.36 8.95 -4.11
C PHE A 335 27.02 9.46 -3.56
N ALA A 336 27.02 10.67 -2.99
CA ALA A 336 25.84 11.28 -2.40
C ALA A 336 24.74 11.53 -3.43
N ILE A 337 25.08 12.09 -4.59
CA ILE A 337 24.14 12.27 -5.69
C ILE A 337 23.58 10.93 -6.15
N LYS A 338 24.43 9.89 -6.24
CA LYS A 338 24.00 8.54 -6.64
C LYS A 338 22.94 8.00 -5.67
N VAL A 339 23.19 8.02 -4.37
CA VAL A 339 22.27 7.50 -3.32
C VAL A 339 21.00 8.37 -3.23
N LEU A 340 21.16 9.69 -3.14
CA LEU A 340 20.04 10.62 -2.93
C LEU A 340 19.13 10.79 -4.15
N SER A 341 19.52 10.26 -5.31
CA SER A 341 18.69 10.25 -6.52
C SER A 341 17.85 8.98 -6.67
N LEU A 342 17.99 8.02 -5.75
CA LEU A 342 17.28 6.75 -5.79
C LEU A 342 15.81 6.86 -5.35
N MET A 343 14.99 5.95 -5.87
CA MET A 343 13.58 5.83 -5.53
C MET A 343 13.38 4.72 -4.49
N CYS A 344 12.32 4.82 -3.70
CA CYS A 344 11.95 3.80 -2.71
C CYS A 344 10.71 2.99 -3.12
N SER A 345 10.03 3.33 -4.23
CA SER A 345 8.74 2.73 -4.59
C SER A 345 8.71 2.25 -6.05
N SER A 346 8.10 1.08 -6.28
CA SER A 346 7.74 0.54 -7.60
C SER A 346 6.41 1.09 -8.12
N SER A 347 5.63 1.80 -7.28
CA SER A 347 4.24 2.19 -7.57
C SER A 347 4.10 3.15 -8.75
N GLY A 348 5.14 3.94 -9.05
CA GLY A 348 5.19 4.78 -10.25
C GLY A 348 5.08 3.97 -11.55
N CYS A 349 5.50 2.70 -11.52
CA CYS A 349 5.28 1.75 -12.61
C CYS A 349 3.90 1.08 -12.52
N GLU A 350 3.36 0.84 -11.33
CA GLU A 350 2.03 0.21 -11.14
C GLU A 350 0.87 1.14 -11.50
N ARG A 351 1.03 2.46 -11.37
CA ARG A 351 0.05 3.43 -11.92
C ARG A 351 -0.09 3.34 -13.45
N ASN A 352 0.79 2.62 -14.14
CA ASN A 352 0.63 2.31 -15.55
C ASN A 352 -0.49 1.30 -15.82
N TRP A 353 -0.89 0.47 -14.85
CA TRP A 353 -1.91 -0.55 -15.09
C TRP A 353 -3.26 0.06 -15.49
N SER A 354 -3.62 1.23 -14.97
CA SER A 354 -4.81 1.98 -15.44
C SER A 354 -4.67 2.49 -16.87
N VAL A 355 -3.44 2.78 -17.31
CA VAL A 355 -3.12 3.15 -18.70
C VAL A 355 -3.19 1.92 -19.63
N PHE A 356 -2.71 0.76 -19.17
CA PHE A 356 -2.84 -0.53 -19.85
C PHE A 356 -4.31 -0.92 -20.02
N GLU A 357 -5.10 -0.86 -18.96
CA GLU A 357 -6.53 -1.20 -18.95
C GLU A 357 -7.34 -0.26 -19.85
N HIS A 358 -6.96 1.02 -19.90
CA HIS A 358 -7.56 2.00 -20.81
C HIS A 358 -7.20 1.78 -22.28
N ILE A 359 -6.00 1.25 -22.59
CA ILE A 359 -5.60 0.91 -23.97
C ILE A 359 -6.16 -0.47 -24.38
N HIS A 360 -6.27 -1.39 -23.43
CA HIS A 360 -6.60 -2.79 -23.64
C HIS A 360 -7.55 -3.28 -22.54
N SER A 361 -8.81 -3.50 -22.90
CA SER A 361 -9.77 -4.19 -22.04
C SER A 361 -10.13 -5.53 -22.65
N LYS A 362 -10.29 -6.57 -21.82
CA LYS A 362 -10.67 -7.93 -22.25
C LYS A 362 -11.96 -7.96 -23.10
N LYS A 363 -12.83 -6.93 -23.00
CA LYS A 363 -14.13 -6.85 -23.67
C LYS A 363 -14.17 -5.97 -24.94
N ARG A 364 -13.25 -5.03 -25.17
CA ARG A 364 -13.38 -4.06 -26.29
C ARG A 364 -12.26 -4.04 -27.33
N ASN A 365 -11.01 -4.36 -27.00
CA ASN A 365 -9.88 -4.28 -27.94
C ASN A 365 -8.85 -5.37 -27.66
N ARG A 366 -8.75 -6.38 -28.53
CA ARG A 366 -7.63 -7.34 -28.55
C ARG A 366 -6.54 -6.81 -29.47
N LEU A 367 -5.51 -6.21 -28.90
CA LEU A 367 -4.32 -5.77 -29.64
C LEU A 367 -3.26 -6.85 -29.58
N ASP A 368 -2.46 -6.98 -30.64
CA ASP A 368 -1.23 -7.77 -30.59
C ASP A 368 -0.28 -7.23 -29.51
N GLN A 369 0.39 -8.12 -28.77
CA GLN A 369 1.20 -7.78 -27.60
C GLN A 369 2.31 -6.77 -27.93
N LYS A 370 2.93 -6.88 -29.11
CA LYS A 370 3.97 -5.94 -29.56
C LYS A 370 3.39 -4.55 -29.73
N ARG A 371 2.23 -4.45 -30.39
CA ARG A 371 1.53 -3.17 -30.61
C ARG A 371 1.05 -2.56 -29.30
N LEU A 372 0.62 -3.38 -28.33
CA LEU A 372 0.25 -2.92 -26.99
C LEU A 372 1.46 -2.30 -26.26
N ASN A 373 2.59 -3.00 -26.24
CA ASN A 373 3.82 -2.51 -25.62
C ASN A 373 4.30 -1.18 -26.22
N ASP A 374 4.27 -1.05 -27.55
CA ASP A 374 4.65 0.19 -28.25
C ASP A 374 3.72 1.37 -27.86
N LEU A 375 2.41 1.11 -27.79
CA LEU A 375 1.43 2.13 -27.41
C LEU A 375 1.59 2.57 -25.95
N VAL A 376 1.86 1.63 -25.04
CA VAL A 376 2.15 1.93 -23.63
C VAL A 376 3.41 2.76 -23.53
N PHE A 377 4.49 2.37 -24.21
CA PHE A 377 5.76 3.10 -24.23
C PHE A 377 5.56 4.54 -24.67
N VAL A 378 4.89 4.77 -25.80
CA VAL A 378 4.65 6.12 -26.35
C VAL A 378 3.76 6.94 -25.42
N LYS A 379 2.62 6.38 -24.98
CA LYS A 379 1.66 7.10 -24.14
C LYS A 379 2.29 7.47 -22.80
N TYR A 380 3.01 6.54 -22.17
CA TYR A 380 3.58 6.77 -20.85
C TYR A 380 4.77 7.72 -20.90
N ASN A 381 5.68 7.58 -21.87
CA ASN A 381 6.78 8.54 -22.02
C ASN A 381 6.28 9.95 -22.38
N ARG A 382 5.18 10.08 -23.15
CA ARG A 382 4.53 11.38 -23.39
C ARG A 382 3.92 11.96 -22.11
N ALA A 383 3.31 11.13 -21.28
CA ALA A 383 2.78 11.55 -19.98
C ALA A 383 3.91 11.95 -19.02
N LEU A 384 5.00 11.19 -18.94
CA LEU A 384 6.20 11.51 -18.17
C LEU A 384 6.79 12.85 -18.60
N LYS A 385 6.94 13.08 -19.91
CA LYS A 385 7.44 14.36 -20.45
C LYS A 385 6.53 15.52 -20.04
N ARG A 386 5.22 15.40 -20.24
CA ARG A 386 4.26 16.42 -19.80
C ARG A 386 4.35 16.71 -18.30
N ARG A 387 4.46 15.68 -17.47
CA ARG A 387 4.59 15.83 -16.01
C ARG A 387 5.90 16.52 -15.63
N TYR A 388 6.99 16.14 -16.28
CA TYR A 388 8.29 16.80 -16.11
C TYR A 388 8.21 18.28 -16.46
N ASP A 389 7.61 18.61 -17.60
CA ASP A 389 7.47 19.98 -18.10
C ASP A 389 6.55 20.83 -17.20
N MET A 390 5.41 20.27 -16.75
CA MET A 390 4.44 20.99 -15.92
C MET A 390 4.83 21.10 -14.44
N ARG A 391 5.87 20.38 -13.98
CA ARG A 391 6.24 20.27 -12.55
C ARG A 391 5.06 19.85 -11.66
N ASP A 392 4.16 19.05 -12.21
CA ASP A 392 2.84 18.72 -11.65
C ASP A 392 2.97 17.97 -10.31
N ILE A 393 2.00 18.19 -9.40
CA ILE A 393 1.92 17.54 -8.08
C ILE A 393 0.79 16.52 -8.12
N LEU A 394 1.14 15.26 -8.35
CA LEU A 394 0.21 14.15 -8.14
C LEU A 394 0.15 13.85 -6.64
N ASP A 395 -1.05 13.86 -6.05
CA ASP A 395 -1.28 13.21 -4.76
C ASP A 395 -1.28 11.69 -5.00
N PRO A 396 -0.31 10.94 -4.44
CA PRO A 396 -0.22 9.49 -4.60
C PRO A 396 -1.46 8.70 -4.22
N ILE A 397 -2.25 9.29 -3.33
CA ILE A 397 -3.45 8.72 -2.73
C ILE A 397 -4.71 9.33 -3.37
N SER A 398 -4.55 10.10 -4.44
CA SER A 398 -5.65 10.72 -5.15
C SER A 398 -6.61 9.66 -5.68
N LEU A 399 -7.85 9.73 -5.20
CA LEU A 399 -8.95 8.86 -5.59
C LEU A 399 -9.36 9.05 -7.06
N LYS A 400 -8.92 10.12 -7.73
CA LYS A 400 -9.20 10.37 -9.16
C LYS A 400 -8.61 9.31 -10.09
N ASN A 401 -7.63 8.54 -9.59
CA ASN A 401 -6.99 7.43 -10.30
C ASN A 401 -7.36 6.06 -9.71
N ILE A 402 -8.35 5.99 -8.81
CA ILE A 402 -8.86 4.70 -8.32
C ILE A 402 -9.80 4.15 -9.37
N ASP A 403 -9.46 2.96 -9.83
CA ASP A 403 -10.24 2.12 -10.72
C ASP A 403 -11.70 1.98 -10.23
N GLU A 404 -12.63 2.48 -11.06
CA GLU A 404 -14.08 2.35 -10.86
C GLU A 404 -14.57 0.91 -11.13
N SER A 405 -13.74 0.02 -11.69
CA SER A 405 -14.14 -1.29 -12.20
C SER A 405 -14.07 -2.46 -11.20
N ASN A 406 -14.04 -2.20 -9.90
CA ASN A 406 -14.30 -3.23 -8.90
C ASN A 406 -15.81 -3.44 -8.69
N GLU A 407 -16.44 -4.03 -9.72
CA GLU A 407 -17.87 -4.38 -9.81
C GLU A 407 -18.23 -5.69 -9.06
N TRP A 408 -17.24 -6.41 -8.52
CA TRP A 408 -17.43 -7.76 -7.95
C TRP A 408 -17.65 -7.80 -6.42
N LEU A 409 -17.72 -6.66 -5.75
CA LEU A 409 -17.84 -6.57 -4.29
C LEU A 409 -19.29 -6.51 -3.77
N LEU A 410 -20.27 -6.49 -4.66
CA LEU A 410 -21.69 -6.64 -4.31
C LEU A 410 -22.22 -8.07 -4.55
N GLY A 411 -21.31 -9.05 -4.67
CA GLY A 411 -21.67 -10.47 -4.62
C GLY A 411 -22.07 -10.86 -3.20
N ARG A 412 -23.38 -10.76 -2.92
CA ARG A 412 -24.14 -11.26 -1.76
C ARG A 412 -23.57 -10.91 -0.37
N ILE A 413 -24.25 -9.99 0.29
CA ILE A 413 -24.28 -9.89 1.75
C ILE A 413 -25.07 -11.10 2.25
N ASP A 414 -24.47 -12.30 2.19
CA ASP A 414 -24.90 -13.52 2.89
C ASP A 414 -23.71 -13.99 3.74
N ARG A 415 -23.16 -13.08 4.55
CA ARG A 415 -22.53 -13.48 5.80
C ARG A 415 -23.46 -12.97 6.86
N GLU A 416 -24.39 -13.83 7.25
CA GLU A 416 -24.91 -13.81 8.61
C GLU A 416 -23.66 -13.80 9.49
N LEU A 417 -23.41 -12.63 10.07
CA LEU A 417 -22.52 -12.54 11.21
C LEU A 417 -23.36 -13.15 12.31
N ASP A 418 -22.94 -14.28 12.87
CA ASP A 418 -23.65 -14.97 13.96
C ASP A 418 -24.04 -13.93 15.03
N GLU A 419 -25.31 -13.50 15.01
CA GLU A 419 -25.81 -12.36 15.80
C GLU A 419 -25.91 -12.75 17.28
N ASP A 420 -25.92 -14.05 17.57
CA ASP A 420 -26.18 -14.62 18.90
C ASP A 420 -24.94 -14.63 19.82
N ASP A 421 -23.73 -14.58 19.24
CA ASP A 421 -22.45 -14.59 19.98
C ASP A 421 -21.82 -13.19 20.15
N GLU A 422 -22.45 -12.11 19.65
CA GLU A 422 -21.92 -10.75 19.81
C GLU A 422 -22.19 -10.23 21.23
N PHE A 423 -21.13 -9.88 21.98
CA PHE A 423 -21.25 -9.30 23.31
C PHE A 423 -21.90 -7.90 23.26
N VAL A 424 -22.79 -7.62 24.23
CA VAL A 424 -23.47 -6.32 24.36
C VAL A 424 -22.47 -5.20 24.69
N PHE A 425 -21.38 -5.55 25.39
CA PHE A 425 -20.24 -4.68 25.67
C PHE A 425 -18.92 -5.44 25.50
N ASP A 426 -17.85 -4.74 25.13
CA ASP A 426 -16.55 -5.35 24.77
C ASP A 426 -15.84 -6.11 25.92
N ASP A 427 -16.32 -6.00 27.17
CA ASP A 427 -15.74 -6.62 28.39
C ASP A 427 -16.80 -7.35 29.27
N ASP A 428 -17.95 -7.73 28.70
CA ASP A 428 -19.10 -8.29 29.45
C ASP A 428 -19.43 -9.73 29.00
N ILE A 429 -20.16 -10.48 29.83
CA ILE A 429 -20.53 -11.89 29.55
C ILE A 429 -21.85 -11.97 28.75
N LEU A 430 -22.64 -10.90 28.77
CA LEU A 430 -23.94 -10.82 28.11
C LEU A 430 -23.80 -10.71 26.58
N THR A 431 -24.42 -11.63 25.85
CA THR A 431 -24.53 -11.59 24.38
C THR A 431 -25.87 -11.02 23.91
N TRP A 432 -25.96 -10.64 22.63
CA TRP A 432 -27.23 -10.26 22.03
C TRP A 432 -28.23 -11.43 21.95
N GLY A 433 -27.74 -12.68 21.95
CA GLY A 433 -28.56 -13.89 22.12
C GLY A 433 -29.24 -13.96 23.49
N ASP A 434 -28.54 -13.59 24.57
CA ASP A 434 -29.13 -13.49 25.92
C ASP A 434 -30.22 -12.40 25.98
N VAL A 435 -29.99 -11.28 25.30
CA VAL A 435 -30.95 -10.17 25.21
C VAL A 435 -32.19 -10.57 24.40
N ALA A 436 -32.03 -11.29 23.30
CA ALA A 436 -33.13 -11.80 22.48
C ALA A 436 -34.00 -12.82 23.24
N THR A 437 -33.34 -13.70 24.01
CA THR A 437 -34.00 -14.69 24.88
C THR A 437 -34.77 -14.00 26.01
N ALA A 438 -34.15 -13.03 26.71
CA ALA A 438 -34.78 -12.31 27.82
C ALA A 438 -35.90 -11.34 27.38
N SER A 439 -35.85 -10.85 26.14
CA SER A 439 -36.88 -9.96 25.57
C SER A 439 -38.03 -10.70 24.91
N GLY A 440 -38.01 -12.04 24.89
CA GLY A 440 -39.06 -12.88 24.32
C GLY A 440 -39.15 -12.78 22.79
N VAL A 441 -38.03 -12.49 22.12
CA VAL A 441 -37.92 -12.35 20.66
C VAL A 441 -37.27 -13.58 20.01
N GLY A 442 -36.75 -14.53 20.80
CA GLY A 442 -36.29 -15.82 20.29
C GLY A 442 -37.47 -16.69 19.84
N GLU A 443 -37.54 -17.00 18.56
CA GLU A 443 -38.44 -18.03 18.04
C GLU A 443 -37.94 -19.40 18.51
N ASN A 444 -38.85 -20.24 19.02
CA ASN A 444 -38.58 -21.64 19.31
C ASN A 444 -38.33 -22.37 17.98
N GLU A 445 -37.08 -22.74 17.70
CA GLU A 445 -36.81 -23.82 16.75
C GLU A 445 -37.09 -25.13 17.48
N GLU A 446 -38.18 -25.81 17.07
CA GLU A 446 -38.45 -27.19 17.45
C GLU A 446 -37.28 -28.07 17.02
N GLU A 447 -36.66 -28.75 17.99
CA GLU A 447 -35.76 -29.89 17.75
C GLU A 447 -36.48 -30.90 16.86
N SER A 448 -36.01 -31.07 15.62
CA SER A 448 -36.29 -32.27 14.85
C SER A 448 -35.24 -33.31 15.23
N GLU A 449 -35.65 -34.22 16.12
CA GLU A 449 -34.96 -35.49 16.36
C GLU A 449 -34.89 -36.27 15.03
N GLU A 450 -33.71 -36.32 14.40
CA GLU A 450 -33.41 -37.34 13.40
C GLU A 450 -33.39 -38.69 14.10
N THR A 451 -34.38 -39.51 13.79
CA THR A 451 -34.47 -40.91 14.21
C THR A 451 -33.63 -41.75 13.25
N ASP A 452 -32.69 -42.50 13.83
CA ASP A 452 -31.94 -43.56 13.18
C ASP A 452 -32.90 -44.64 12.63
N GLU A 453 -32.88 -44.90 11.33
CA GLU A 453 -33.29 -46.20 10.77
C GLU A 453 -32.17 -46.77 9.91
N GLU A 454 -31.57 -47.84 10.45
CA GLU A 454 -30.73 -48.80 9.73
C GLU A 454 -31.56 -49.68 8.77
N ASP A 455 -30.84 -50.18 7.76
CA ASP A 455 -30.99 -51.46 7.07
C ASP A 455 -31.61 -51.56 5.65
N VAL A 456 -30.67 -51.80 4.70
CA VAL A 456 -30.57 -52.96 3.79
C VAL A 456 -31.65 -53.16 2.71
N ASP A 457 -31.27 -53.01 1.44
CA ASP A 457 -31.03 -54.19 0.58
C ASP A 457 -30.30 -53.89 -0.74
N GLY A 458 -29.43 -54.80 -1.13
CA GLY A 458 -28.62 -54.73 -2.35
C GLY A 458 -29.03 -55.71 -3.44
N TYR A 459 -28.39 -55.50 -4.60
CA TYR A 459 -28.05 -56.44 -5.69
C TYR A 459 -28.68 -56.27 -7.09
N LYS A 460 -27.74 -55.93 -8.00
CA LYS A 460 -27.44 -56.48 -9.35
C LYS A 460 -28.30 -56.07 -10.56
N SER A 461 -27.60 -55.52 -11.57
CA SER A 461 -27.15 -56.31 -12.73
C SER A 461 -26.07 -55.58 -13.55
N ASN A 462 -25.08 -56.37 -14.01
CA ASN A 462 -24.06 -56.02 -14.99
C ASN A 462 -24.66 -55.99 -16.41
N ASP A 463 -24.08 -55.23 -17.33
CA ASP A 463 -23.57 -55.84 -18.57
C ASP A 463 -22.50 -54.98 -19.27
N GLU A 464 -21.54 -55.67 -19.87
CA GLU A 464 -20.38 -55.18 -20.60
C GLU A 464 -20.67 -55.05 -22.11
N GLY A 465 -19.84 -54.28 -22.83
CA GLY A 465 -19.32 -54.76 -24.11
C GLY A 465 -19.86 -54.15 -25.41
N GLN A 466 -18.96 -53.39 -26.07
CA GLN A 466 -18.58 -53.45 -27.49
C GLN A 466 -19.64 -53.22 -28.59
N ASP A 467 -19.40 -52.28 -29.52
CA ASP A 467 -18.84 -52.65 -30.84
C ASP A 467 -18.40 -51.43 -31.67
N TYR A 468 -17.51 -51.72 -32.62
CA TYR A 468 -16.86 -50.88 -33.65
C TYR A 468 -17.89 -50.52 -34.77
N ASP A 469 -17.71 -49.71 -35.83
CA ASP A 469 -16.55 -49.26 -36.60
C ASP A 469 -17.01 -48.24 -37.70
N LEU A 470 -16.04 -47.57 -38.32
CA LEU A 470 -15.94 -47.19 -39.76
C LEU A 470 -16.55 -45.90 -40.39
N LEU A 471 -15.66 -45.33 -41.23
CA LEU A 471 -15.76 -44.36 -42.36
C LEU A 471 -15.65 -42.86 -41.97
N GLY A 472 -14.61 -42.09 -42.30
CA GLY A 472 -13.58 -42.19 -43.34
C GLY A 472 -13.63 -40.90 -44.19
N VAL A 473 -12.48 -40.26 -44.41
CA VAL A 473 -11.99 -39.61 -45.65
C VAL A 473 -10.88 -38.62 -45.28
N ASP A 474 -9.64 -39.00 -45.61
CA ASP A 474 -8.47 -38.15 -45.79
C ASP A 474 -8.60 -37.29 -47.05
N VAL A 475 -8.04 -36.08 -47.03
CA VAL A 475 -7.34 -35.47 -48.19
C VAL A 475 -6.21 -34.58 -47.66
N GLU A 476 -4.97 -35.00 -47.89
CA GLU A 476 -3.75 -34.18 -47.92
C GLU A 476 -3.74 -33.31 -49.19
N ASP A 477 -3.12 -32.11 -49.14
CA ASP A 477 -2.00 -31.72 -50.02
C ASP A 477 -1.61 -30.22 -49.94
N ASP A 478 -0.31 -30.02 -49.71
CA ASP A 478 0.64 -29.06 -50.32
C ASP A 478 0.39 -27.54 -50.38
N CYS A 479 1.11 -26.79 -49.52
CA CYS A 479 2.22 -25.87 -49.87
C CYS A 479 2.64 -24.99 -48.68
#